data_AF-A0A8D2Q9D9-F1
#
_entry.id   AF-A0A8D2Q9D9-F1
#
_cell.length_a   1.000
_cell.length_b   1.000
_cell.length_c   1.000
_cell.angle_alpha   90.00
_cell.angle_beta   90.00
_cell.angle_gamma   90.00
#
_symmetry.space_group_name_H-M   'P 1'
#
loop_
_entity.id
_entity.type
_entity.pdbx_description
1 polymer ?
#
loop_
_entity_poly.entity_id
_entity_poly.type
_entity_poly.pdbx_seq_one_letter_code
_entity_poly.pdbx_strand_id
1 'polypeptide(L)'
;MLERYRDSENVIEKEVLPQIEAYGNRSECRTPQELESIRQDRDALHMEGLIVRERILGSDNIDVSHPIIYRGAVYADNMEFEQCIKLWLHALHLRQKGNRNTHKDLLRFAQVFSQMIHLNEPVKAKDIESVLRCSVLEIEQGMARIKTTPDADIHTAMDNYECNIFTFLYLVCISTKTQCSEDDQSRINKQIYNLIHLDPRTRDGASLLHHAVNSGTPVDDFHTNDVCSFPNALVTKLLLDCGADVNAVDNEGNSPLHIIVQYHRPISDFLTLHSIIISLVEAGAHTDMTNKQKKTPLDKSTTGVSEILLKTQMKLSLKCLAARAVRIYNISYQNQIPRTLEEFVQFH
;
A
#
# COMPACT_ATOMS: atom_id res chain seq x y z
N MET A 1 -17.64 -36.83 -17.11
CA MET A 1 -17.39 -37.77 -16.00
C MET A 1 -17.78 -39.20 -16.38
N LEU A 2 -19.00 -39.43 -16.90
CA LEU A 2 -19.47 -40.78 -17.30
C LEU A 2 -18.55 -41.52 -18.28
N GLU A 3 -17.99 -40.85 -19.30
CA GLU A 3 -17.05 -41.50 -20.25
C GLU A 3 -15.80 -42.09 -19.57
N ARG A 4 -15.35 -41.52 -18.44
CA ARG A 4 -14.18 -42.04 -17.70
C ARG A 4 -14.47 -43.31 -16.92
N TYR A 5 -15.76 -43.58 -16.65
CA TYR A 5 -16.27 -44.73 -15.91
C TYR A 5 -17.01 -45.71 -16.84
N ARG A 6 -16.85 -45.55 -18.17
CA ARG A 6 -17.55 -46.37 -19.16
C ARG A 6 -17.04 -47.81 -19.20
N ASP A 7 -15.74 -48.01 -19.00
CA ASP A 7 -15.11 -49.31 -18.77
C ASP A 7 -14.81 -49.44 -17.27
N SER A 8 -15.53 -50.34 -16.60
CA SER A 8 -15.37 -50.56 -15.16
C SER A 8 -14.03 -51.19 -14.78
N GLU A 9 -13.35 -51.86 -15.72
CA GLU A 9 -12.03 -52.46 -15.47
C GLU A 9 -10.88 -51.50 -15.75
N ASN A 10 -11.11 -50.43 -16.54
CA ASN A 10 -10.10 -49.44 -16.91
C ASN A 10 -10.58 -48.00 -16.66
N VAL A 11 -10.86 -47.66 -15.40
CA VAL A 11 -11.26 -46.30 -15.03
C VAL A 11 -10.11 -45.32 -15.29
N ILE A 12 -10.37 -44.28 -16.09
CA ILE A 12 -9.40 -43.21 -16.35
C ILE A 12 -9.42 -42.25 -15.17
N GLU A 13 -8.41 -42.29 -14.32
CA GLU A 13 -8.27 -41.38 -13.17
C GLU A 13 -7.86 -39.96 -13.59
N LYS A 14 -8.20 -38.98 -12.76
CA LYS A 14 -7.75 -37.59 -12.95
C LYS A 14 -6.70 -37.27 -11.90
N GLU A 15 -5.71 -36.48 -12.30
CA GLU A 15 -4.86 -35.80 -11.33
C GLU A 15 -5.72 -34.79 -10.58
N VAL A 16 -5.68 -34.80 -9.25
CA VAL A 16 -6.46 -33.88 -8.41
C VAL A 16 -5.50 -32.87 -7.80
N LEU A 17 -5.86 -31.58 -7.90
CA LEU A 17 -5.11 -30.53 -7.23
C LEU A 17 -5.11 -30.74 -5.71
N PRO A 18 -4.08 -30.26 -5.01
CA PRO A 18 -4.12 -30.16 -3.55
C PRO A 18 -5.35 -29.37 -3.08
N GLN A 19 -5.78 -29.61 -1.85
CA GLN A 19 -6.85 -28.80 -1.25
C GLN A 19 -6.39 -27.34 -1.15
N ILE A 20 -7.21 -26.45 -1.72
CA ILE A 20 -6.98 -25.01 -1.68
C ILE A 20 -7.96 -24.41 -0.68
N GLU A 21 -7.44 -23.73 0.33
CA GLU A 21 -8.25 -23.13 1.40
C GLU A 21 -9.33 -22.17 0.85
N ALA A 22 -8.99 -21.41 -0.19
CA ALA A 22 -9.91 -20.50 -0.84
C ALA A 22 -11.15 -21.18 -1.47
N TYR A 23 -11.05 -22.47 -1.79
CA TYR A 23 -12.18 -23.28 -2.27
C TYR A 23 -12.84 -24.09 -1.14
N GLY A 24 -12.68 -23.65 0.11
CA GLY A 24 -13.23 -24.31 1.29
C GLY A 24 -12.54 -25.65 1.60
N ASN A 25 -11.27 -25.80 1.21
CA ASN A 25 -10.51 -27.07 1.28
C ASN A 25 -11.21 -28.25 0.56
N ARG A 26 -12.07 -27.96 -0.41
CA ARG A 26 -12.73 -28.98 -1.22
C ARG A 26 -11.74 -29.63 -2.18
N SER A 27 -11.96 -30.91 -2.44
CA SER A 27 -11.25 -31.68 -3.46
C SER A 27 -12.22 -31.98 -4.60
N GLU A 28 -11.72 -31.96 -5.84
CA GLU A 28 -12.55 -32.16 -7.03
C GLU A 28 -13.23 -33.53 -7.02
N CYS A 29 -14.55 -33.59 -7.22
CA CYS A 29 -15.37 -34.81 -7.21
C CYS A 29 -14.83 -35.85 -8.20
N ARG A 30 -14.34 -36.99 -7.72
CA ARG A 30 -13.75 -38.04 -8.58
C ARG A 30 -14.83 -38.85 -9.27
N THR A 31 -15.86 -39.22 -8.52
CA THR A 31 -16.92 -40.13 -8.97
C THR A 31 -18.24 -39.40 -9.30
N PRO A 32 -19.09 -39.98 -10.17
CA PRO A 32 -20.44 -39.45 -10.41
C PRO A 32 -21.29 -39.35 -9.14
N GLN A 33 -21.09 -40.25 -8.18
CA GLN A 33 -21.78 -40.26 -6.90
C GLN A 33 -21.40 -39.06 -6.04
N GLU A 34 -20.11 -38.70 -5.98
CA GLU A 34 -19.65 -37.48 -5.31
C GLU A 34 -20.28 -36.23 -5.94
N LEU A 35 -20.33 -36.16 -7.28
CA LEU A 35 -20.94 -35.03 -7.97
C LEU A 35 -22.46 -34.94 -7.71
N GLU A 36 -23.16 -36.07 -7.68
CA GLU A 36 -24.59 -36.11 -7.36
C GLU A 36 -24.85 -35.68 -5.90
N SER A 37 -23.93 -35.99 -4.98
CA SER A 37 -24.05 -35.60 -3.57
C SER A 37 -24.06 -34.08 -3.34
N ILE A 38 -23.41 -33.32 -4.23
CA ILE A 38 -23.35 -31.85 -4.16
C ILE A 38 -24.35 -31.17 -5.09
N ARG A 39 -25.19 -31.92 -5.81
CA ARG A 39 -26.08 -31.39 -6.86
C ARG A 39 -27.01 -30.26 -6.41
N GLN A 40 -27.47 -30.30 -5.16
CA GLN A 40 -28.36 -29.27 -4.60
C GLN A 40 -27.60 -28.12 -3.93
N ASP A 41 -26.31 -28.28 -3.69
CA ASP A 41 -25.44 -27.27 -3.09
C ASP A 41 -24.84 -26.40 -4.21
N ARG A 42 -25.50 -25.26 -4.47
CA ARG A 42 -25.07 -24.30 -5.51
C ARG A 42 -23.66 -23.76 -5.25
N ASP A 43 -23.29 -23.59 -3.98
CA ASP A 43 -21.98 -23.08 -3.59
C ASP A 43 -20.89 -24.11 -3.92
N ALA A 44 -21.11 -25.37 -3.50
CA ALA A 44 -20.24 -26.49 -3.82
C ALA A 44 -20.04 -26.66 -5.32
N LEU A 45 -21.12 -26.59 -6.11
CA LEU A 45 -21.04 -26.75 -7.56
C LEU A 45 -20.22 -25.62 -8.21
N HIS A 46 -20.33 -24.40 -7.69
CA HIS A 46 -19.53 -23.28 -8.19
C HIS A 46 -18.04 -23.46 -7.85
N MET A 47 -17.74 -23.86 -6.61
CA MET A 47 -16.36 -24.16 -6.18
C MET A 47 -15.76 -25.33 -6.96
N GLU A 48 -16.53 -26.40 -7.19
CA GLU A 48 -16.14 -27.52 -8.06
C GLU A 48 -15.77 -27.02 -9.46
N GLY A 49 -16.56 -26.10 -10.03
CA GLY A 49 -16.26 -25.46 -11.31
C GLY A 49 -14.94 -24.69 -11.32
N LEU A 50 -14.61 -23.97 -10.25
CA LEU A 50 -13.34 -23.25 -10.11
C LEU A 50 -12.16 -24.21 -9.99
N ILE A 51 -12.28 -25.26 -9.17
CA ILE A 51 -11.25 -26.31 -9.00
C ILE A 51 -10.97 -27.00 -10.34
N VAL A 52 -12.02 -27.43 -11.05
CA VAL A 52 -11.91 -28.07 -12.36
C VAL A 52 -11.20 -27.14 -13.35
N ARG A 53 -11.56 -25.85 -13.35
CA ARG A 53 -10.97 -24.85 -14.25
C ARG A 53 -9.49 -24.65 -13.98
N GLU A 54 -9.10 -24.48 -12.72
CA GLU A 54 -7.70 -24.30 -12.33
C GLU A 54 -6.85 -25.54 -12.64
N ARG A 55 -7.40 -26.74 -12.44
CA ARG A 55 -6.72 -27.99 -12.83
C ARG A 55 -6.49 -28.07 -14.34
N ILE A 56 -7.53 -27.83 -15.14
CA ILE A 56 -7.47 -28.04 -16.58
C ILE A 56 -6.62 -26.97 -17.28
N LEU A 57 -6.77 -25.71 -16.88
CA LEU A 57 -6.07 -24.60 -17.51
C LEU A 57 -4.67 -24.37 -16.93
N GLY A 58 -4.44 -24.83 -15.69
CA GLY A 58 -3.21 -24.59 -14.93
C GLY A 58 -3.19 -23.22 -14.25
N SER A 59 -2.48 -23.14 -13.12
CA SER A 59 -2.38 -21.94 -12.27
C SER A 59 -1.86 -20.70 -13.00
N ASP A 60 -1.10 -20.89 -14.08
CA ASP A 60 -0.40 -19.81 -14.78
C ASP A 60 -1.29 -19.16 -15.88
N ASN A 61 -2.45 -19.74 -16.16
CA ASN A 61 -3.35 -19.28 -17.22
C ASN A 61 -4.13 -18.00 -16.84
N ILE A 62 -4.30 -17.07 -17.78
CA ILE A 62 -5.07 -15.81 -17.61
C ILE A 62 -6.53 -16.03 -17.22
N ASP A 63 -7.13 -17.10 -17.72
CA ASP A 63 -8.57 -17.33 -17.62
C ASP A 63 -8.98 -17.99 -16.29
N VAL A 64 -8.02 -18.27 -15.41
CA VAL A 64 -8.27 -18.84 -14.07
C VAL A 64 -8.63 -17.76 -13.07
N SER A 65 -7.91 -16.63 -13.03
CA SER A 65 -8.07 -15.63 -11.97
C SER A 65 -9.41 -14.87 -12.04
N HIS A 66 -9.93 -14.59 -13.24
CA HIS A 66 -11.13 -13.74 -13.38
C HIS A 66 -12.40 -14.37 -12.76
N PRO A 67 -12.74 -15.65 -13.03
CA PRO A 67 -13.86 -16.31 -12.36
C PRO A 67 -13.74 -16.38 -10.83
N ILE A 68 -12.52 -16.55 -10.30
CA ILE A 68 -12.26 -16.56 -8.85
C ILE A 68 -12.56 -15.19 -8.25
N ILE A 69 -12.07 -14.12 -8.90
CA ILE A 69 -12.35 -12.72 -8.49
C ILE A 69 -13.85 -12.45 -8.51
N TYR A 70 -14.54 -12.85 -9.59
CA TYR A 70 -15.99 -12.66 -9.72
C TYR A 70 -16.75 -13.39 -8.61
N ARG A 71 -16.39 -14.64 -8.31
CA ARG A 71 -17.00 -15.38 -7.19
C ARG A 71 -16.77 -14.69 -5.86
N GLY A 72 -15.57 -14.14 -5.63
CA GLY A 72 -15.29 -13.32 -4.44
C GLY A 72 -16.17 -12.07 -4.34
N ALA A 73 -16.41 -11.38 -5.46
CA ALA A 73 -17.32 -10.23 -5.50
C ALA A 73 -18.76 -10.62 -5.11
N VAL A 74 -19.26 -11.76 -5.60
CA VAL A 74 -20.58 -12.28 -5.20
C VAL A 74 -20.65 -12.56 -3.70
N TYR A 75 -19.57 -13.04 -3.07
CA TYR A 75 -19.54 -13.18 -1.61
C TYR A 75 -19.53 -11.84 -0.89
N ALA A 76 -18.80 -10.84 -1.39
CA ALA A 76 -18.81 -9.50 -0.82
C ALA A 76 -20.21 -8.86 -0.86
N ASP A 77 -20.92 -9.00 -1.98
CA ASP A 77 -22.31 -8.53 -2.15
C ASP A 77 -23.28 -9.20 -1.16
N ASN A 78 -23.00 -10.46 -0.80
CA ASN A 78 -23.75 -11.21 0.21
C ASN A 78 -23.23 -11.00 1.65
N MET A 79 -22.30 -10.07 1.88
CA MET A 79 -21.65 -9.80 3.17
C MET A 79 -20.81 -10.97 3.73
N GLU A 80 -20.46 -11.95 2.89
CA GLU A 80 -19.57 -13.07 3.22
C GLU A 80 -18.10 -12.67 3.00
N PHE A 81 -17.64 -11.63 3.70
CA PHE A 81 -16.34 -11.01 3.48
C PHE A 81 -15.15 -11.97 3.62
N GLU A 82 -15.19 -12.90 4.59
CA GLU A 82 -14.11 -13.85 4.80
C GLU A 82 -13.86 -14.73 3.56
N GLN A 83 -14.93 -15.15 2.87
CA GLN A 83 -14.84 -16.02 1.70
C GLN A 83 -14.39 -15.23 0.48
N CYS A 84 -14.86 -13.98 0.36
CA CYS A 84 -14.35 -13.03 -0.62
C CYS A 84 -12.83 -12.84 -0.49
N ILE A 85 -12.34 -12.53 0.72
CA ILE A 85 -10.92 -12.27 1.00
C ILE A 85 -10.06 -13.48 0.63
N LYS A 86 -10.47 -14.69 1.02
CA LYS A 86 -9.74 -15.93 0.68
C LYS A 86 -9.63 -16.14 -0.83
N LEU A 87 -10.73 -15.99 -1.57
CA LEU A 87 -10.73 -16.14 -3.03
C LEU A 87 -9.90 -15.06 -3.72
N TRP A 88 -10.03 -13.81 -3.30
CA TRP A 88 -9.26 -12.71 -3.87
C TRP A 88 -7.77 -12.85 -3.57
N LEU A 89 -7.39 -13.34 -2.37
CA LEU A 89 -5.98 -13.58 -2.04
C LEU A 89 -5.43 -14.70 -2.92
N HIS A 90 -6.16 -15.79 -3.12
CA HIS A 90 -5.75 -16.85 -4.05
C HIS A 90 -5.56 -16.32 -5.48
N ALA A 91 -6.54 -15.58 -6.00
CA ALA A 91 -6.44 -14.96 -7.33
C ALA A 91 -5.27 -13.98 -7.45
N LEU A 92 -5.00 -13.21 -6.39
CA LEU A 92 -3.87 -12.27 -6.35
C LEU A 92 -2.53 -13.02 -6.42
N HIS A 93 -2.36 -14.09 -5.65
CA HIS A 93 -1.14 -14.91 -5.70
C HIS A 93 -0.92 -15.54 -7.08
N LEU A 94 -1.98 -16.06 -7.72
CA LEU A 94 -1.89 -16.62 -9.08
C LEU A 94 -1.40 -15.56 -10.08
N ARG A 95 -1.90 -14.33 -9.98
CA ARG A 95 -1.51 -13.22 -10.88
C ARG A 95 -0.09 -12.72 -10.62
N GLN A 96 0.33 -12.62 -9.37
CA GLN A 96 1.68 -12.21 -9.00
C GLN A 96 2.74 -13.24 -9.41
N LYS A 97 2.42 -14.54 -9.32
CA LYS A 97 3.28 -15.61 -9.84
C LYS A 97 3.55 -15.46 -11.34
N GLY A 98 2.54 -15.01 -12.09
CA GLY A 98 2.67 -14.68 -13.51
C GLY A 98 3.28 -13.31 -13.81
N ASN A 99 3.80 -12.58 -12.80
CA ASN A 99 4.31 -11.20 -12.89
C ASN A 99 3.32 -10.25 -13.61
N ARG A 100 2.01 -10.46 -13.38
CA ARG A 100 0.97 -9.59 -13.96
C ARG A 100 0.71 -8.42 -13.04
N ASN A 101 0.33 -7.30 -13.63
CA ASN A 101 -0.10 -6.13 -12.88
C ASN A 101 -1.38 -6.42 -12.08
N THR A 102 -1.35 -6.10 -10.78
CA THR A 102 -2.42 -6.37 -9.81
C THR A 102 -2.98 -5.11 -9.13
N HIS A 103 -2.72 -3.90 -9.66
CA HIS A 103 -3.17 -2.65 -9.02
C HIS A 103 -4.67 -2.60 -8.72
N LYS A 104 -5.52 -3.04 -9.66
CA LYS A 104 -6.99 -3.10 -9.44
C LYS A 104 -7.37 -4.14 -8.40
N ASP A 105 -6.63 -5.23 -8.31
CA ASP A 105 -6.93 -6.30 -7.36
C ASP A 105 -6.58 -5.84 -5.93
N LEU A 106 -5.45 -5.16 -5.75
CA LEU A 106 -5.08 -4.54 -4.47
C LEU A 106 -6.06 -3.44 -4.05
N LEU A 107 -6.49 -2.59 -4.99
CA LEU A 107 -7.47 -1.53 -4.68
C LEU A 107 -8.79 -2.12 -4.18
N ARG A 108 -9.28 -3.21 -4.77
CA ARG A 108 -10.50 -3.90 -4.31
C ARG A 108 -10.42 -4.34 -2.86
N PHE A 109 -9.25 -4.79 -2.38
CA PHE A 109 -9.08 -5.10 -0.96
C PHE A 109 -9.25 -3.87 -0.07
N ALA A 110 -8.62 -2.74 -0.44
CA ALA A 110 -8.80 -1.49 0.30
C ALA A 110 -10.28 -1.05 0.32
N GLN A 111 -11.00 -1.22 -0.79
CA GLN A 111 -12.43 -0.92 -0.90
C GLN A 111 -13.29 -1.83 0.00
N VAL A 112 -13.08 -3.16 -0.04
CA VAL A 112 -13.84 -4.11 0.80
C VAL A 112 -13.51 -3.93 2.28
N PHE A 113 -12.24 -3.75 2.66
CA PHE A 113 -11.89 -3.47 4.05
C PHE A 113 -12.50 -2.14 4.54
N SER A 114 -12.54 -1.12 3.68
CA SER A 114 -13.21 0.14 4.01
C SER A 114 -14.72 -0.05 4.19
N GLN A 115 -15.35 -0.84 3.31
CA GLN A 115 -16.76 -1.20 3.43
C GLN A 115 -17.05 -1.98 4.72
N MET A 116 -16.21 -2.95 5.08
CA MET A 116 -16.33 -3.69 6.34
C MET A 116 -16.29 -2.74 7.54
N ILE A 117 -15.34 -1.81 7.58
CA ILE A 117 -15.26 -0.80 8.64
C ILE A 117 -16.54 0.06 8.70
N HIS A 118 -17.06 0.49 7.55
CA HIS A 118 -18.30 1.28 7.49
C HIS A 118 -19.51 0.51 8.03
N LEU A 119 -19.56 -0.80 7.77
CA LEU A 119 -20.59 -1.70 8.26
C LEU A 119 -20.36 -2.19 9.71
N ASN A 120 -19.28 -1.73 10.36
CA ASN A 120 -18.81 -2.22 11.67
C ASN A 120 -18.50 -3.72 11.71
N GLU A 121 -18.16 -4.31 10.57
CA GLU A 121 -17.65 -5.68 10.47
C GLU A 121 -16.14 -5.70 10.75
N PRO A 122 -15.63 -6.66 11.55
CA PRO A 122 -14.24 -6.69 11.96
C PRO A 122 -13.33 -7.08 10.77
N VAL A 123 -12.39 -6.20 10.45
CA VAL A 123 -11.29 -6.53 9.53
C VAL A 123 -10.20 -7.28 10.30
N LYS A 124 -9.78 -8.46 9.84
CA LYS A 124 -8.74 -9.23 10.54
C LYS A 124 -7.36 -8.68 10.19
N ALA A 125 -6.55 -8.43 11.21
CA ALA A 125 -5.19 -7.90 11.03
C ALA A 125 -4.29 -8.79 10.15
N LYS A 126 -4.47 -10.12 10.22
CA LYS A 126 -3.77 -11.10 9.37
C LYS A 126 -4.08 -10.92 7.87
N ASP A 127 -5.32 -10.55 7.54
CA ASP A 127 -5.73 -10.32 6.16
C ASP A 127 -5.11 -9.03 5.64
N ILE A 128 -5.09 -7.95 6.45
CA ILE A 128 -4.39 -6.70 6.13
C ILE A 128 -2.90 -6.96 5.92
N GLU A 129 -2.24 -7.70 6.81
CA GLU A 129 -0.82 -8.06 6.69
C GLU A 129 -0.53 -8.81 5.38
N SER A 130 -1.39 -9.78 5.04
CA SER A 130 -1.24 -10.57 3.82
C SER A 130 -1.35 -9.70 2.57
N VAL A 131 -2.32 -8.79 2.53
CA VAL A 131 -2.51 -7.86 1.40
C VAL A 131 -1.39 -6.82 1.35
N LEU A 132 -0.93 -6.27 2.48
CA LEU A 132 0.22 -5.37 2.55
C LEU A 132 1.46 -6.05 1.99
N ARG A 133 1.75 -7.30 2.38
CA ARG A 133 2.86 -8.08 1.85
C ARG A 133 2.79 -8.23 0.32
N CYS A 134 1.61 -8.54 -0.22
CA CYS A 134 1.41 -8.61 -1.66
C CYS A 134 1.59 -7.23 -2.33
N SER A 135 1.16 -6.14 -1.68
CA SER A 135 1.36 -4.78 -2.18
C SER A 135 2.83 -4.39 -2.22
N VAL A 136 3.65 -4.75 -1.21
CA VAL A 136 5.11 -4.55 -1.25
C VAL A 136 5.74 -5.24 -2.45
N LEU A 137 5.40 -6.52 -2.67
CA LEU A 137 5.91 -7.28 -3.80
C LEU A 137 5.52 -6.65 -5.15
N GLU A 138 4.27 -6.19 -5.29
CA GLU A 138 3.79 -5.57 -6.53
C GLU A 138 4.45 -4.21 -6.80
N ILE A 139 4.74 -3.42 -5.76
CA ILE A 139 5.48 -2.15 -5.89
C ILE A 139 6.92 -2.45 -6.31
N GLU A 140 7.59 -3.41 -5.67
CA GLU A 140 8.95 -3.84 -6.04
C GLU A 140 9.02 -4.29 -7.52
N GLN A 141 8.10 -5.17 -7.92
CA GLN A 141 7.98 -5.60 -9.32
C GLN A 141 7.64 -4.43 -10.25
N GLY A 142 6.81 -3.48 -9.80
CA GLY A 142 6.49 -2.25 -10.52
C GLY A 142 7.71 -1.39 -10.80
N MET A 143 8.59 -1.20 -9.81
CA MET A 143 9.86 -0.47 -9.96
C MET A 143 10.78 -1.15 -10.98
N ALA A 144 10.82 -2.48 -10.98
CA ALA A 144 11.58 -3.25 -11.97
C ALA A 144 10.97 -3.12 -13.38
N ARG A 145 9.65 -3.23 -13.49
CA ARG A 145 8.91 -3.12 -14.77
C ARG A 145 9.15 -1.76 -15.43
N ILE A 146 9.00 -0.66 -14.69
CA ILE A 146 9.20 0.71 -15.23
C ILE A 146 10.57 0.88 -15.89
N LYS A 147 11.62 0.24 -15.38
CA LYS A 147 12.98 0.31 -15.97
C LYS A 147 13.11 -0.43 -17.30
N THR A 148 12.24 -1.40 -17.56
CA THR A 148 12.29 -2.30 -18.73
C THR A 148 11.20 -2.02 -19.76
N THR A 149 10.14 -1.30 -19.36
CA THR A 149 9.00 -0.99 -20.22
C THR A 149 9.40 -0.02 -21.34
N PRO A 150 8.99 -0.26 -22.60
CA PRO A 150 9.18 0.69 -23.69
C PRO A 150 8.53 2.05 -23.43
N ASP A 151 9.08 3.12 -23.99
CA ASP A 151 8.60 4.50 -23.80
C ASP A 151 7.10 4.69 -24.12
N ALA A 152 6.55 3.92 -25.05
CA ALA A 152 5.13 4.01 -25.42
C ALA A 152 4.18 3.62 -24.27
N ASP A 153 4.59 2.68 -23.41
CA ASP A 153 3.75 2.12 -22.35
C ASP A 153 4.18 2.62 -20.94
N ILE A 154 5.24 3.43 -20.86
CA ILE A 154 5.83 3.85 -19.59
C ILE A 154 4.86 4.69 -18.75
N HIS A 155 4.02 5.52 -19.39
CA HIS A 155 3.02 6.33 -18.70
C HIS A 155 2.00 5.45 -17.98
N THR A 156 1.43 4.46 -18.68
CA THR A 156 0.48 3.52 -18.08
C THR A 156 1.14 2.66 -17.00
N ALA A 157 2.39 2.22 -17.20
CA ALA A 157 3.13 1.50 -16.17
C ALA A 157 3.35 2.35 -14.91
N MET A 158 3.68 3.64 -15.08
CA MET A 158 3.86 4.59 -13.99
C MET A 158 2.54 4.86 -13.24
N ASP A 159 1.45 5.10 -13.96
CA ASP A 159 0.11 5.30 -13.35
C ASP A 159 -0.27 4.11 -12.47
N ASN A 160 -0.10 2.88 -12.98
CA ASN A 160 -0.41 1.67 -12.23
C ASN A 160 0.47 1.51 -10.98
N TYR A 161 1.76 1.84 -11.10
CA TYR A 161 2.70 1.80 -9.99
C TYR A 161 2.36 2.85 -8.90
N GLU A 162 1.98 4.06 -9.29
CA GLU A 162 1.53 5.08 -8.33
C GLU A 162 0.21 4.69 -7.66
N CYS A 163 -0.74 4.12 -8.40
CA CYS A 163 -1.95 3.53 -7.82
C CYS A 163 -1.64 2.48 -6.75
N ASN A 164 -0.59 1.67 -6.93
CA ASN A 164 -0.14 0.70 -5.93
C ASN A 164 0.43 1.40 -4.68
N ILE A 165 1.20 2.49 -4.84
CA ILE A 165 1.69 3.31 -3.72
C ILE A 165 0.51 3.89 -2.92
N PHE A 166 -0.47 4.48 -3.58
CA PHE A 166 -1.64 5.05 -2.90
C PHE A 166 -2.48 3.97 -2.22
N THR A 167 -2.68 2.84 -2.88
CA THR A 167 -3.40 1.70 -2.31
C THR A 167 -2.68 1.14 -1.08
N PHE A 168 -1.35 1.10 -1.09
CA PHE A 168 -0.57 0.74 0.10
C PHE A 168 -0.84 1.71 1.26
N LEU A 169 -0.85 3.03 1.01
CA LEU A 169 -1.18 4.02 2.03
C LEU A 169 -2.62 3.87 2.55
N TYR A 170 -3.59 3.49 1.69
CA TYR A 170 -4.95 3.18 2.13
C TYR A 170 -4.96 1.98 3.08
N LEU A 171 -4.25 0.90 2.74
CA LEU A 171 -4.13 -0.28 3.60
C LEU A 171 -3.46 0.03 4.94
N VAL A 172 -2.43 0.89 4.95
CA VAL A 172 -1.82 1.38 6.20
C VAL A 172 -2.83 2.19 6.99
N CYS A 173 -3.59 3.09 6.37
CA CYS A 173 -4.66 3.84 7.05
C CYS A 173 -5.70 2.89 7.68
N ILE A 174 -6.16 1.89 6.94
CA ILE A 174 -7.09 0.86 7.43
C ILE A 174 -6.49 0.08 8.60
N SER A 175 -5.20 -0.24 8.55
CA SER A 175 -4.50 -0.92 9.65
C SER A 175 -4.54 -0.11 10.96
N THR A 176 -4.42 1.23 10.89
CA THR A 176 -4.49 2.09 12.09
C THR A 176 -5.89 2.11 12.75
N LYS A 177 -6.93 1.71 12.02
CA LYS A 177 -8.31 1.61 12.51
C LYS A 177 -8.71 0.20 12.93
N THR A 178 -7.80 -0.77 12.77
CA THR A 178 -8.08 -2.18 13.02
C THR A 178 -7.54 -2.58 14.39
N GLN A 179 -8.39 -3.22 15.21
CA GLN A 179 -7.93 -3.79 16.47
C GLN A 179 -7.02 -5.00 16.18
N CYS A 180 -5.82 -4.98 16.73
CA CYS A 180 -4.84 -6.05 16.50
C CYS A 180 -4.00 -6.31 17.75
N SER A 181 -3.42 -7.51 17.85
CA SER A 181 -2.46 -7.84 18.90
C SER A 181 -1.10 -7.19 18.63
N GLU A 182 -0.23 -7.10 19.64
CA GLU A 182 1.13 -6.57 19.46
C GLU A 182 1.93 -7.36 18.40
N ASP A 183 1.72 -8.68 18.34
CA ASP A 183 2.34 -9.58 17.37
C ASP A 183 1.83 -9.32 15.94
N ASP A 184 0.52 -9.08 15.77
CA ASP A 184 -0.06 -8.67 14.48
C ASP A 184 0.47 -7.30 14.05
N GLN A 185 0.51 -6.31 14.96
CA GLN A 185 1.05 -4.98 14.68
C GLN A 185 2.52 -5.07 14.26
N SER A 186 3.32 -5.93 14.91
CA SER A 186 4.72 -6.15 14.53
C SER A 186 4.86 -6.71 13.11
N ARG A 187 3.96 -7.62 12.68
CA ARG A 187 3.98 -8.13 11.31
C ARG A 187 3.60 -7.05 10.29
N ILE A 188 2.59 -6.23 10.60
CA ILE A 188 2.19 -5.10 9.76
C ILE A 188 3.34 -4.09 9.64
N ASN A 189 3.96 -3.71 10.77
CA ASN A 189 5.11 -2.81 10.81
C ASN A 189 6.27 -3.35 9.98
N LYS A 190 6.50 -4.67 9.98
CA LYS A 190 7.52 -5.29 9.15
C LYS A 190 7.26 -5.06 7.65
N GLN A 191 6.02 -5.16 7.18
CA GLN A 191 5.71 -4.88 5.76
C GLN A 191 5.88 -3.40 5.43
N ILE A 192 5.50 -2.50 6.34
CA ILE A 192 5.70 -1.04 6.20
C ILE A 192 7.20 -0.71 6.14
N TYR A 193 7.99 -1.26 7.05
CA TYR A 193 9.44 -1.14 7.08
C TYR A 193 10.07 -1.64 5.78
N ASN A 194 9.68 -2.83 5.31
CA ASN A 194 10.20 -3.40 4.06
C ASN A 194 9.97 -2.45 2.88
N LEU A 195 8.75 -1.90 2.75
CA LEU A 195 8.45 -0.97 1.67
C LEU A 195 9.22 0.34 1.79
N ILE A 196 9.33 0.91 2.99
CA ILE A 196 10.12 2.12 3.23
C ILE A 196 11.57 1.93 2.75
N HIS A 197 12.16 0.76 3.00
CA HIS A 197 13.54 0.47 2.60
C HIS A 197 13.73 0.23 1.10
N LEU A 198 12.65 -0.06 0.36
CA LEU A 198 12.67 -0.04 -1.10
C LEU A 198 12.69 1.39 -1.67
N ASP A 199 12.41 2.40 -0.84
CA ASP A 199 12.34 3.82 -1.19
C ASP A 199 11.49 4.12 -2.45
N PRO A 200 10.21 3.68 -2.49
CA PRO A 200 9.36 3.94 -3.64
C PRO A 200 9.07 5.44 -3.76
N ARG A 201 9.40 5.99 -4.93
CA ARG A 201 9.11 7.39 -5.30
C ARG A 201 8.10 7.46 -6.43
N THR A 202 7.17 8.40 -6.34
CA THR A 202 6.27 8.74 -7.47
C THR A 202 7.02 9.55 -8.54
N ARG A 203 6.37 9.88 -9.66
CA ARG A 203 6.97 10.66 -10.75
C ARG A 203 7.54 12.01 -10.30
N ASP A 204 6.95 12.60 -9.26
CA ASP A 204 7.38 13.87 -8.67
C ASP A 204 8.49 13.69 -7.62
N GLY A 205 9.03 12.48 -7.44
CA GLY A 205 10.07 12.19 -6.45
C GLY A 205 9.55 12.09 -5.01
N ALA A 206 8.24 12.22 -4.81
CA ALA A 206 7.62 12.20 -3.48
C ALA A 206 7.67 10.80 -2.86
N SER A 207 8.07 10.72 -1.58
CA SER A 207 8.06 9.50 -0.78
C SER A 207 6.69 9.20 -0.18
N LEU A 208 6.53 8.01 0.44
CA LEU A 208 5.34 7.65 1.22
C LEU A 208 4.99 8.72 2.26
N LEU A 209 5.99 9.30 2.92
CA LEU A 209 5.80 10.31 3.96
C LEU A 209 5.27 11.63 3.38
N HIS A 210 5.67 12.02 2.16
CA HIS A 210 5.09 13.18 1.49
C HIS A 210 3.60 12.98 1.26
N HIS A 211 3.20 11.82 0.74
CA HIS A 211 1.80 11.51 0.46
C HIS A 211 0.97 11.35 1.75
N ALA A 212 1.54 10.84 2.84
CA ALA A 212 0.85 10.75 4.12
C ALA A 212 0.48 12.14 4.71
N VAL A 213 1.27 13.18 4.39
CA VAL A 213 1.06 14.55 4.88
C VAL A 213 0.49 15.51 3.83
N ASN A 214 0.27 15.03 2.60
CA ASN A 214 -0.25 15.85 1.51
C ASN A 214 -1.78 15.76 1.45
N SER A 215 -2.47 16.92 1.47
CA SER A 215 -3.92 16.98 1.28
C SER A 215 -4.38 16.72 -0.14
N GLY A 216 -3.46 16.78 -1.11
CA GLY A 216 -3.70 16.46 -2.51
C GLY A 216 -3.47 14.99 -2.85
N THR A 217 -3.09 14.14 -1.89
CA THR A 217 -2.99 12.70 -2.11
C THR A 217 -4.36 12.18 -2.54
N PRO A 218 -4.48 11.53 -3.71
CA PRO A 218 -5.75 11.02 -4.19
C PRO A 218 -6.28 9.99 -3.21
N VAL A 219 -7.60 9.96 -3.05
CA VAL A 219 -8.32 8.89 -2.36
C VAL A 219 -9.42 8.43 -3.31
N ASP A 220 -9.59 7.12 -3.43
CA ASP A 220 -10.60 6.56 -4.31
C ASP A 220 -12.01 6.82 -3.74
N ASP A 221 -12.97 7.11 -4.62
CA ASP A 221 -14.30 7.54 -4.22
C ASP A 221 -15.18 6.39 -3.70
N PHE A 222 -14.83 5.14 -4.00
CA PHE A 222 -15.67 3.99 -3.71
C PHE A 222 -15.37 3.39 -2.33
N HIS A 223 -16.16 3.76 -1.32
CA HIS A 223 -16.04 3.39 0.11
C HIS A 223 -14.75 3.85 0.83
N THR A 224 -13.65 4.07 0.11
CA THR A 224 -12.37 4.46 0.69
C THR A 224 -12.32 5.89 1.21
N ASN A 225 -13.04 6.84 0.62
CA ASN A 225 -13.08 8.24 1.09
C ASN A 225 -13.59 8.43 2.53
N ASP A 226 -14.48 7.56 3.00
CA ASP A 226 -15.02 7.64 4.36
C ASP A 226 -14.02 7.14 5.41
N VAL A 227 -13.07 6.29 4.98
CA VAL A 227 -12.13 5.61 5.87
C VAL A 227 -10.73 6.20 5.75
N CYS A 228 -10.29 6.53 4.55
CA CYS A 228 -8.97 7.06 4.25
C CYS A 228 -9.07 8.55 3.98
N SER A 229 -8.30 9.35 4.72
CA SER A 229 -8.16 10.77 4.48
C SER A 229 -6.72 11.18 4.71
N PHE A 230 -6.20 12.05 3.85
CA PHE A 230 -4.88 12.65 3.96
C PHE A 230 -5.02 14.18 4.01
N PRO A 231 -4.21 14.88 4.81
CA PRO A 231 -3.11 14.39 5.64
C PRO A 231 -3.57 13.54 6.83
N ASN A 232 -2.79 12.52 7.22
CA ASN A 232 -3.15 11.57 8.27
C ASN A 232 -2.08 11.45 9.36
N ALA A 233 -2.40 11.89 10.58
CA ALA A 233 -1.45 11.89 11.70
C ALA A 233 -1.01 10.48 12.13
N LEU A 234 -1.93 9.52 12.15
CA LEU A 234 -1.65 8.14 12.57
C LEU A 234 -0.75 7.43 11.55
N VAL A 235 -1.07 7.55 10.26
CA VAL A 235 -0.23 7.00 9.19
C VAL A 235 1.14 7.65 9.18
N THR A 236 1.21 8.98 9.34
CA THR A 236 2.49 9.71 9.41
C THR A 236 3.35 9.18 10.55
N LYS A 237 2.79 9.08 11.76
CA LYS A 237 3.50 8.55 12.92
C LYS A 237 3.95 7.11 12.69
N LEU A 238 3.09 6.26 12.16
CA LEU A 238 3.42 4.87 11.89
C LEU A 238 4.55 4.71 10.86
N LEU A 239 4.56 5.52 9.80
CA LEU A 239 5.66 5.55 8.83
C LEU A 239 6.98 5.99 9.48
N LEU A 240 6.95 7.02 10.35
CA LEU A 240 8.13 7.49 11.09
C LEU A 240 8.64 6.43 12.07
N ASP A 241 7.75 5.79 12.82
CA ASP A 241 8.07 4.70 13.75
C ASP A 241 8.68 3.49 13.01
N CYS A 242 8.31 3.28 11.74
CA CYS A 242 8.88 2.26 10.86
C CYS A 242 10.14 2.73 10.11
N GLY A 243 10.70 3.91 10.43
CA GLY A 243 11.98 4.38 9.91
C GLY A 243 11.91 5.15 8.59
N ALA A 244 10.76 5.75 8.25
CA ALA A 244 10.68 6.64 7.10
C ALA A 244 11.62 7.84 7.28
N ASP A 245 12.38 8.19 6.23
CA ASP A 245 13.24 9.36 6.24
C ASP A 245 12.39 10.64 6.33
N VAL A 246 12.43 11.26 7.51
CA VAL A 246 11.70 12.50 7.83
C VAL A 246 12.14 13.68 6.97
N ASN A 247 13.37 13.66 6.48
CA ASN A 247 13.99 14.72 5.68
C ASN A 247 14.08 14.36 4.19
N ALA A 248 13.43 13.27 3.76
CA ALA A 248 13.34 12.93 2.35
C ALA A 248 12.84 14.14 1.54
N VAL A 249 13.34 14.32 0.32
CA VAL A 249 12.91 15.40 -0.56
C VAL A 249 12.26 14.87 -1.84
N ASP A 250 11.30 15.63 -2.37
CA ASP A 250 10.72 15.44 -3.70
C ASP A 250 11.63 16.04 -4.81
N ASN A 251 11.19 15.97 -6.07
CA ASN A 251 11.90 16.54 -7.21
C ASN A 251 12.05 18.06 -7.14
N GLU A 252 11.23 18.77 -6.37
CA GLU A 252 11.33 20.22 -6.14
C GLU A 252 12.20 20.56 -4.92
N GLY A 253 12.74 19.55 -4.23
CA GLY A 253 13.50 19.71 -3.01
C GLY A 253 12.63 20.00 -1.78
N ASN A 254 11.31 19.83 -1.88
CA ASN A 254 10.42 19.98 -0.73
C ASN A 254 10.55 18.73 0.15
N SER A 255 10.64 18.92 1.46
CA SER A 255 10.50 17.85 2.46
C SER A 255 9.04 17.67 2.88
N PRO A 256 8.65 16.61 3.61
CA PRO A 256 7.30 16.47 4.16
C PRO A 256 6.84 17.70 4.94
N LEU A 257 7.77 18.36 5.64
CA LEU A 257 7.48 19.60 6.36
C LEU A 257 7.14 20.77 5.44
N HIS A 258 7.73 20.86 4.24
CA HIS A 258 7.34 21.85 3.23
C HIS A 258 5.94 21.59 2.65
N ILE A 259 5.49 20.34 2.62
CA ILE A 259 4.18 19.97 2.07
C ILE A 259 3.07 20.27 3.09
N ILE A 260 3.21 19.81 4.33
CA ILE A 260 2.14 19.93 5.35
C ILE A 260 1.80 21.39 5.70
N VAL A 261 2.76 22.31 5.58
CA VAL A 261 2.59 23.74 5.90
C VAL A 261 1.80 24.49 4.82
N GLN A 262 1.65 23.89 3.64
CA GLN A 262 0.79 24.37 2.56
C GLN A 262 -0.66 23.85 2.71
N TYR A 263 -1.05 23.39 3.90
CA TYR A 263 -2.40 22.88 4.14
C TYR A 263 -3.41 24.03 4.32
N HIS A 264 -4.46 24.04 3.49
CA HIS A 264 -5.43 25.16 3.40
C HIS A 264 -6.80 24.84 4.03
N ARG A 265 -6.98 23.71 4.73
CA ARG A 265 -8.29 23.32 5.28
C ARG A 265 -8.65 24.06 6.57
N PRO A 266 -9.96 24.12 6.93
CA PRO A 266 -10.46 24.88 8.07
C PRO A 266 -9.90 24.44 9.43
N ILE A 267 -10.14 25.31 10.42
CA ILE A 267 -9.60 25.28 11.79
C ILE A 267 -9.87 23.95 12.53
N SER A 268 -10.90 23.18 12.17
CA SER A 268 -11.20 21.88 12.78
C SER A 268 -10.08 20.85 12.62
N ASP A 269 -9.30 20.93 11.54
CA ASP A 269 -8.16 20.04 11.29
C ASP A 269 -6.85 20.56 11.89
N PHE A 270 -6.91 21.61 12.74
CA PHE A 270 -5.75 22.13 13.45
C PHE A 270 -5.04 21.04 14.25
N LEU A 271 -5.79 20.15 14.92
CA LEU A 271 -5.21 19.07 15.72
C LEU A 271 -4.41 18.09 14.85
N THR A 272 -4.91 17.76 13.66
CA THR A 272 -4.22 16.89 12.72
C THR A 272 -2.94 17.54 12.22
N LEU A 273 -3.01 18.81 11.81
CA LEU A 273 -1.85 19.60 11.39
C LEU A 273 -0.79 19.68 12.50
N HIS A 274 -1.21 20.04 13.71
CA HIS A 274 -0.36 20.14 14.89
C HIS A 274 0.33 18.81 15.21
N SER A 275 -0.44 17.71 15.23
CA SER A 275 0.08 16.38 15.53
C SER A 275 1.11 15.92 14.50
N ILE A 276 0.88 16.19 13.22
CA ILE A 276 1.83 15.85 12.14
C ILE A 276 3.11 16.68 12.27
N ILE A 277 3.00 18.00 12.44
CA ILE A 277 4.19 18.86 12.59
C ILE A 277 5.02 18.44 13.80
N ILE A 278 4.38 18.17 14.94
CA ILE A 278 5.08 17.67 16.14
C ILE A 278 5.76 16.33 15.84
N SER A 279 5.05 15.37 15.26
CA SER A 279 5.61 14.04 14.96
C SER A 279 6.83 14.14 14.04
N LEU A 280 6.78 15.01 13.02
CA LEU A 280 7.92 15.27 12.14
C LEU A 280 9.09 15.91 12.89
N VAL A 281 8.85 16.93 13.72
CA VAL A 281 9.92 17.61 14.49
C VAL A 281 10.54 16.67 15.51
N GLU A 282 9.74 15.89 16.24
CA GLU A 282 10.21 14.89 17.20
C GLU A 282 11.03 13.78 16.52
N ALA A 283 10.67 13.41 15.29
CA ALA A 283 11.44 12.48 14.46
C ALA A 283 12.71 13.10 13.85
N GLY A 284 12.97 14.40 14.07
CA GLY A 284 14.19 15.08 13.62
C GLY A 284 14.08 15.81 12.28
N ALA A 285 12.88 16.26 11.89
CA ALA A 285 12.69 17.10 10.72
C ALA A 285 13.49 18.42 10.82
N HIS A 286 14.24 18.75 9.79
CA HIS A 286 14.93 20.02 9.69
C HIS A 286 13.96 21.13 9.25
N THR A 287 13.70 22.06 10.17
CA THR A 287 12.79 23.20 9.93
C THR A 287 13.38 24.28 9.01
N ASP A 288 14.66 24.19 8.70
CA ASP A 288 15.45 25.18 7.95
C ASP A 288 16.00 24.65 6.62
N MET A 289 15.65 23.42 6.23
CA MET A 289 15.95 22.93 4.89
C MET A 289 15.38 23.86 3.83
N THR A 290 16.14 24.11 2.78
CA THR A 290 15.64 24.90 1.65
C THR A 290 15.36 24.02 0.45
N ASN A 291 14.23 24.25 -0.20
CA ASN A 291 13.91 23.59 -1.46
C ASN A 291 14.68 24.22 -2.64
N LYS A 292 14.46 23.75 -3.87
CA LYS A 292 15.12 24.30 -5.07
C LYS A 292 14.82 25.79 -5.32
N GLN A 293 13.73 26.30 -4.75
CA GLN A 293 13.35 27.72 -4.78
C GLN A 293 14.02 28.54 -3.66
N LYS A 294 14.94 27.95 -2.89
CA LYS A 294 15.58 28.53 -1.69
C LYS A 294 14.59 28.95 -0.60
N LYS A 295 13.40 28.33 -0.58
CA LYS A 295 12.37 28.58 0.42
C LYS A 295 12.46 27.52 1.51
N THR A 296 12.37 27.94 2.75
CA THR A 296 12.20 27.06 3.92
C THR A 296 10.73 26.62 4.06
N PRO A 297 10.42 25.61 4.91
CA PRO A 297 9.03 25.30 5.26
C PRO A 297 8.27 26.53 5.78
N LEU A 298 8.94 27.38 6.57
CA LEU A 298 8.32 28.60 7.09
C LEU A 298 7.96 29.58 5.96
N ASP A 299 8.81 29.71 4.92
CA ASP A 299 8.54 30.56 3.76
C ASP A 299 7.42 30.01 2.85
N LYS A 300 7.14 28.71 2.92
CA LYS A 300 6.04 28.04 2.21
C LYS A 300 4.74 28.02 3.00
N SER A 301 4.77 28.43 4.26
CA SER A 301 3.60 28.46 5.15
C SER A 301 2.50 29.35 4.57
N THR A 302 1.30 28.80 4.38
CA THR A 302 0.18 29.56 3.79
C THR A 302 -0.79 30.12 4.83
N THR A 303 -0.69 29.65 6.08
CA THR A 303 -1.55 30.08 7.19
C THR A 303 -0.73 30.57 8.38
N GLY A 304 -1.22 31.60 9.09
CA GLY A 304 -0.55 32.09 10.30
C GLY A 304 -0.44 31.04 11.41
N VAL A 305 -1.33 30.04 11.39
CA VAL A 305 -1.33 28.90 12.31
C VAL A 305 -0.12 28.00 12.08
N SER A 306 0.14 27.60 10.83
CA SER A 306 1.32 26.79 10.48
C SER A 306 2.61 27.55 10.78
N GLU A 307 2.63 28.87 10.57
CA GLU A 307 3.77 29.70 10.94
C GLU A 307 4.05 29.69 12.46
N ILE A 308 3.00 29.86 13.28
CA ILE A 308 3.14 29.85 14.74
C ILE A 308 3.65 28.49 15.22
N LEU A 309 3.10 27.40 14.68
CA LEU A 309 3.52 26.04 15.01
C LEU A 309 4.99 25.78 14.65
N LEU A 310 5.43 26.18 13.46
CA LEU A 310 6.84 26.08 13.10
C LEU A 310 7.72 26.95 14.00
N LYS A 311 7.37 28.24 14.18
CA LYS A 311 8.16 29.18 15.00
C LYS A 311 8.32 28.70 16.45
N THR A 312 7.28 28.09 17.02
CA THR A 312 7.33 27.53 18.38
C THR A 312 8.17 26.25 18.48
N GLN A 313 8.26 25.49 17.39
CA GLN A 313 9.02 24.24 17.32
C GLN A 313 10.44 24.39 16.74
N MET A 314 10.82 25.59 16.27
CA MET A 314 12.17 25.90 15.77
C MET A 314 13.21 25.84 16.90
N LYS A 315 13.65 24.63 17.26
CA LYS A 315 14.88 24.41 18.03
C LYS A 315 16.01 24.11 17.06
N LEU A 316 16.63 25.17 16.53
CA LEU A 316 17.78 25.03 15.64
C LEU A 316 18.95 24.39 16.40
N SER A 317 19.38 23.23 15.93
CA SER A 317 20.59 22.60 16.46
C SER A 317 21.83 23.40 16.05
N LEU A 318 22.91 23.33 16.85
CA LEU A 318 24.19 23.95 16.50
C LEU A 318 24.71 23.44 15.14
N LYS A 319 24.43 22.18 14.81
CA LYS A 319 24.80 21.57 13.52
C LYS A 319 24.08 22.26 12.36
N CYS A 320 22.77 22.51 12.47
CA CYS A 320 21.99 23.27 11.49
C CYS A 320 22.49 24.71 11.35
N LEU A 321 22.76 25.39 12.48
CA LEU A 321 23.32 26.75 12.48
C LEU A 321 24.69 26.82 11.77
N ALA A 322 25.57 25.85 12.01
CA ALA A 322 26.87 25.77 11.36
C ALA A 322 26.75 25.52 9.86
N ALA A 323 25.92 24.55 9.44
CA ALA A 323 25.68 24.26 8.02
C ALA A 323 25.10 25.48 7.28
N ARG A 324 24.13 26.15 7.90
CA ARG A 324 23.55 27.39 7.39
C ARG A 324 24.57 28.51 7.26
N ALA A 325 25.46 28.69 8.25
CA ALA A 325 26.54 29.68 8.15
C ALA A 325 27.50 29.37 6.99
N VAL A 326 27.89 28.11 6.81
CA VAL A 326 28.72 27.66 5.68
C VAL A 326 28.07 28.04 4.34
N ARG A 327 26.75 27.84 4.20
CA ARG A 327 26.00 28.17 2.99
C ARG A 327 25.80 29.67 2.77
N ILE A 328 25.45 30.42 3.81
CA ILE A 328 25.27 31.88 3.74
C ILE A 328 26.56 32.58 3.33
N TYR A 329 27.70 32.17 3.89
CA TYR A 329 28.99 32.78 3.60
C TYR A 329 29.75 32.13 2.43
N ASN A 330 29.11 31.21 1.69
CA ASN A 330 29.72 30.45 0.57
C ASN A 330 31.11 29.88 0.92
N ILE A 331 31.26 29.34 2.13
CA ILE A 331 32.51 28.75 2.60
C ILE A 331 32.74 27.46 1.80
N SER A 332 33.95 27.25 1.27
CA SER A 332 34.29 26.00 0.58
C SER A 332 34.35 24.86 1.61
N TYR A 333 33.53 23.81 1.41
CA TYR A 333 33.47 22.65 2.31
C TYR A 333 33.66 21.30 1.61
N GLN A 334 33.64 21.27 0.27
CA GLN A 334 33.77 20.03 -0.52
C GLN A 334 35.17 19.42 -0.36
N ASN A 335 35.23 18.13 -0.06
CA ASN A 335 36.40 17.34 0.32
C ASN A 335 37.14 17.82 1.58
N GLN A 336 36.54 18.72 2.37
CA GLN A 336 37.12 19.22 3.62
C GLN A 336 36.44 18.64 4.87
N ILE A 337 35.23 18.11 4.72
CA ILE A 337 34.45 17.47 5.78
C ILE A 337 34.04 16.06 5.32
N PRO A 338 33.69 15.15 6.23
CA PRO A 338 33.12 13.85 5.87
C PRO A 338 31.95 13.99 4.89
N ARG A 339 31.86 13.10 3.90
CA ARG A 339 30.82 13.13 2.84
C ARG A 339 29.39 13.22 3.37
N THR A 340 29.11 12.56 4.49
CA THR A 340 27.81 12.63 5.18
C THR A 340 27.48 14.04 5.71
N LEU A 341 28.49 14.84 6.07
CA LEU A 341 28.31 16.25 6.44
C LEU A 341 28.23 17.16 5.22
N GLU A 342 28.83 16.80 4.09
CA GLU A 342 28.64 17.56 2.84
C GLU A 342 27.19 17.50 2.37
N GLU A 343 26.58 16.30 2.37
CA GLU A 343 25.16 16.11 2.08
C GLU A 343 24.29 16.91 3.06
N PHE A 344 24.63 16.88 4.35
CA PHE A 344 23.95 17.68 5.37
C PHE A 344 24.03 19.20 5.10
N VAL A 345 25.19 19.71 4.72
CA VAL A 345 25.39 21.14 4.39
C VAL A 345 24.66 21.52 3.10
N GLN A 346 24.52 20.59 2.14
CA GLN A 346 23.77 20.83 0.90
C GLN A 346 22.27 21.04 1.13
N PHE A 347 21.70 20.43 2.19
CA PHE A 347 20.29 20.59 2.55
C PHE A 347 19.93 21.97 3.13
N HIS A 348 20.91 22.69 3.66
CA HIS A 348 20.78 24.05 4.21
C HIS A 348 21.20 25.09 3.16
#